data_AF-A0A963QMG0-F1
#
_entry.id   AF-A0A963QMG0-F1
#
_cell.length_a   1.000
_cell.length_b   1.000
_cell.length_c   1.000
_cell.angle_alpha   90.00
_cell.angle_beta   90.00
_cell.angle_gamma   90.00
#
_symmetry.space_group_name_H-M   'P 1'
#
loop_
_entity.id
_entity.type
_entity.pdbx_description
1 polymer ?
#
loop_
_entity_poly.entity_id
_entity_poly.type
_entity_poly.pdbx_seq_one_letter_code
_entity_poly.pdbx_strand_id
1 'polypeptide(L)'
;MGEQAKLSAGGKDTEFAVMQGSVGPDVIDIRKLYGDTGMFTFDPGFTSTASCESALTYIDGDEGVLLHRGYPIGQLAEQSSFMEVSYLLLNGELPSKSELDDFSFTISRHTMLHEQLRTFYQGFRRDAHPMAIMCGVVGALSAFYHDSTDIADPEQRKIASHRLIAKMPTIAAMAFKYAVGQPFLYPDNSLSYTGNFLRMTFGVPAEPYEVVPAVEKAMDRIFILHADHEQNASTSTVRLAGSSGANPFACIAAGIACLWGPAHGGANEAALNMLREIGTPDKIPHYIERAKDKNDP
;
A
#
# COMPACT_ATOMS: atom_id res chain seq x y z
N MET A 1 25.55 13.86 -27.50
CA MET A 1 24.13 13.95 -27.92
C MET A 1 23.45 12.73 -27.33
N GLY A 2 22.33 12.90 -26.62
CA GLY A 2 21.58 11.76 -26.09
C GLY A 2 20.95 10.94 -27.21
N GLU A 3 20.59 9.70 -26.92
CA GLU A 3 19.88 8.84 -27.85
C GLU A 3 18.49 9.42 -28.17
N GLN A 4 18.05 9.24 -29.42
CA GLN A 4 16.79 9.79 -29.92
C GLN A 4 16.00 8.71 -30.64
N ALA A 5 14.70 8.69 -30.40
CA ALA A 5 13.74 7.87 -31.11
C ALA A 5 13.05 8.71 -32.19
N LYS A 6 12.93 8.14 -33.39
CA LYS A 6 12.32 8.82 -34.54
C LYS A 6 10.90 8.31 -34.76
N LEU A 7 9.92 9.22 -34.82
CA LEU A 7 8.56 8.94 -35.23
C LEU A 7 8.32 9.51 -36.64
N SER A 8 8.01 8.63 -37.58
CA SER A 8 7.63 9.00 -38.94
C SER A 8 6.11 8.85 -39.12
N ALA A 9 5.40 9.98 -39.25
CA ALA A 9 3.95 10.00 -39.41
C ALA A 9 3.48 11.19 -40.25
N GLY A 10 2.49 10.99 -41.13
CA GLY A 10 1.93 12.06 -41.96
C GLY A 10 2.95 12.74 -42.90
N GLY A 11 4.01 12.03 -43.31
CA GLY A 11 5.09 12.57 -44.15
C GLY A 11 6.07 13.50 -43.40
N LYS A 12 5.97 13.60 -42.07
CA LYS A 12 6.88 14.34 -41.21
C LYS A 12 7.61 13.38 -40.27
N ASP A 13 8.90 13.63 -40.11
CA ASP A 13 9.74 12.98 -39.14
C ASP A 13 9.91 13.88 -37.92
N THR A 14 9.66 13.34 -36.73
CA THR A 14 9.86 14.03 -35.44
C THR A 14 10.74 13.18 -34.55
N GLU A 15 11.67 13.81 -33.85
CA GLU A 15 12.60 13.15 -32.94
C GLU A 15 12.19 13.41 -31.49
N PHE A 16 12.19 12.34 -30.69
CA PHE A 16 11.92 12.37 -29.26
C PHE A 16 13.15 11.89 -28.51
N ALA A 17 13.42 12.49 -27.35
CA ALA A 17 14.55 12.07 -26.53
C ALA A 17 14.28 10.68 -25.93
N VAL A 18 15.30 9.83 -25.91
CA VAL A 18 15.30 8.60 -25.12
C VAL A 18 15.90 8.93 -23.75
N MET A 19 15.19 8.55 -22.70
CA MET A 19 15.58 8.73 -21.31
C MET A 19 15.90 7.36 -20.70
N GLN A 20 16.95 7.32 -19.88
CA GLN A 20 17.43 6.10 -19.25
C GLN A 20 17.23 6.16 -17.74
N GLY A 21 16.79 5.05 -17.15
CA GLY A 21 16.80 4.85 -15.71
C GLY A 21 18.16 4.40 -15.20
N SER A 22 18.32 4.35 -13.87
CA SER A 22 19.45 3.62 -13.27
C SER A 22 19.33 2.11 -13.44
N VAL A 23 18.09 1.63 -13.59
CA VAL A 23 17.67 0.24 -13.84
C VAL A 23 16.39 0.26 -14.68
N GLY A 24 16.05 -0.89 -15.29
CA GLY A 24 14.85 -1.03 -16.13
C GLY A 24 15.04 -0.56 -17.57
N PRO A 25 13.96 -0.60 -18.37
CA PRO A 25 14.01 -0.23 -19.78
C PRO A 25 14.10 1.28 -20.02
N ASP A 26 14.69 1.66 -21.16
CA ASP A 26 14.67 3.04 -21.64
C ASP A 26 13.26 3.49 -22.02
N VAL A 27 12.99 4.78 -21.88
CA VAL A 27 11.67 5.38 -22.19
C VAL A 27 11.79 6.49 -23.22
N ILE A 28 10.77 6.64 -24.06
CA ILE A 28 10.68 7.71 -25.05
C ILE A 28 9.90 8.88 -24.46
N ASP A 29 10.51 10.07 -24.41
CA ASP A 29 9.87 11.28 -23.89
C ASP A 29 8.85 11.84 -24.89
N ILE A 30 7.58 11.48 -24.69
CA ILE A 30 6.45 11.93 -25.51
C ILE A 30 5.76 13.19 -24.99
N ARG A 31 6.34 13.95 -24.04
CA ARG A 31 5.69 15.15 -23.46
C ARG A 31 5.31 16.21 -24.50
N LYS A 32 6.04 16.28 -25.61
CA LYS A 32 5.78 17.22 -26.72
C LYS A 32 5.05 16.59 -27.92
N LEU A 33 4.71 15.30 -27.85
CA LEU A 33 4.13 14.54 -28.98
C LEU A 33 2.95 15.26 -29.62
N TYR A 34 1.95 15.66 -28.83
CA TYR A 34 0.78 16.35 -29.36
C TYR A 34 1.13 17.73 -29.95
N GLY A 35 2.02 18.50 -29.31
CA GLY A 35 2.45 19.80 -29.81
C GLY A 35 3.20 19.73 -31.14
N ASP A 36 4.02 18.69 -31.32
CA ASP A 36 4.89 18.56 -32.50
C ASP A 36 4.22 17.83 -33.67
N THR A 37 3.20 17.01 -33.39
CA THR A 37 2.58 16.10 -34.37
C THR A 37 1.05 16.20 -34.49
N GLY A 38 0.36 16.76 -33.49
CA GLY A 38 -1.11 16.74 -33.40
C GLY A 38 -1.72 15.38 -33.05
N MET A 39 -0.90 14.41 -32.63
CA MET A 39 -1.33 13.04 -32.30
C MET A 39 -1.25 12.75 -30.79
N PHE A 40 -2.03 11.76 -30.35
CA PHE A 40 -1.90 11.14 -29.03
C PHE A 40 -1.49 9.68 -29.18
N THR A 41 -0.93 9.10 -28.13
CA THR A 41 -0.83 7.64 -28.00
C THR A 41 -2.19 7.07 -27.56
N PHE A 42 -2.42 5.80 -27.88
CA PHE A 42 -3.60 5.07 -27.43
C PHE A 42 -3.14 3.81 -26.71
N ASP A 43 -3.14 3.85 -25.37
CA ASP A 43 -2.69 2.76 -24.50
C ASP A 43 -3.66 2.56 -23.32
N PRO A 44 -4.89 2.04 -23.58
CA PRO A 44 -5.82 1.70 -22.51
C PRO A 44 -5.20 0.66 -21.56
N GLY A 45 -5.06 1.02 -20.29
CA GLY A 45 -4.42 0.17 -19.28
C GLY A 45 -2.97 0.57 -18.96
N PHE A 46 -2.39 1.56 -19.64
CA PHE A 46 -1.03 2.05 -19.41
C PHE A 46 0.05 0.96 -19.52
N THR A 47 -0.16 -0.01 -20.43
CA THR A 47 0.73 -1.17 -20.57
C THR A 47 2.12 -0.82 -21.08
N SER A 48 2.24 0.30 -21.80
CA SER A 48 3.47 0.78 -22.43
C SER A 48 3.78 2.23 -22.05
N THR A 49 3.18 2.73 -20.97
CA THR A 49 3.28 4.14 -20.56
C THR A 49 3.89 4.26 -19.17
N ALA A 50 5.13 4.75 -19.09
CA ALA A 50 5.73 5.15 -17.82
C ALA A 50 5.19 6.52 -17.38
N SER A 51 4.33 6.56 -16.36
CA SER A 51 3.65 7.78 -15.92
C SER A 51 4.46 8.67 -14.97
N CYS A 52 5.56 8.17 -14.40
CA CYS A 52 6.39 8.92 -13.48
C CYS A 52 7.84 8.40 -13.40
N GLU A 53 8.73 9.27 -12.95
CA GLU A 53 10.06 8.88 -12.44
C GLU A 53 9.94 8.51 -10.95
N SER A 54 10.64 7.46 -10.51
CA SER A 54 10.60 6.98 -9.13
C SER A 54 11.95 6.41 -8.71
N ALA A 55 12.31 6.63 -7.45
CA ALA A 55 13.48 6.04 -6.79
C ALA A 55 13.10 5.21 -5.56
N LEU A 56 11.82 4.78 -5.45
CA LEU A 56 11.29 4.04 -4.30
C LEU A 56 11.51 2.54 -4.43
N THR A 57 10.96 1.95 -5.49
CA THR A 57 10.90 0.50 -5.69
C THR A 57 11.18 0.18 -7.14
N TYR A 58 11.92 -0.90 -7.38
CA TYR A 58 12.16 -1.46 -8.70
C TYR A 58 11.67 -2.90 -8.75
N ILE A 59 11.06 -3.28 -9.88
CA ILE A 59 10.59 -4.63 -10.15
C ILE A 59 11.13 -5.07 -11.51
N ASP A 60 11.68 -6.28 -11.55
CA ASP A 60 11.88 -7.05 -12.77
C ASP A 60 11.01 -8.31 -12.68
N GLY A 61 9.91 -8.33 -13.44
CA GLY A 61 8.94 -9.43 -13.38
C GLY A 61 9.46 -10.72 -13.98
N ASP A 62 10.34 -10.63 -14.99
CA ASP A 62 10.88 -11.79 -15.71
C ASP A 62 11.97 -12.48 -14.87
N GLU A 63 12.81 -11.69 -14.21
CA GLU A 63 13.87 -12.19 -13.32
C GLU A 63 13.42 -12.38 -11.86
N GLY A 64 12.17 -12.00 -11.52
CA GLY A 64 11.62 -12.12 -10.17
C GLY A 64 12.32 -11.23 -9.14
N VAL A 65 12.77 -10.05 -9.54
CA VAL A 65 13.49 -9.09 -8.68
C VAL A 65 12.52 -8.06 -8.12
N LEU A 66 12.58 -7.83 -6.81
CA LEU A 66 11.90 -6.73 -6.12
C LEU A 66 12.90 -6.04 -5.18
N LEU A 67 13.13 -4.75 -5.41
CA LEU A 67 14.04 -3.91 -4.63
C LEU A 67 13.29 -2.74 -4.01
N HIS A 68 13.50 -2.47 -2.71
CA HIS A 68 13.12 -1.20 -2.10
C HIS A 68 14.38 -0.38 -1.84
N ARG A 69 14.46 0.82 -2.43
CA ARG A 69 15.65 1.69 -2.37
C ARG A 69 16.96 0.96 -2.74
N GLY A 70 16.87 -0.01 -3.65
CA GLY A 70 18.01 -0.85 -4.08
C GLY A 70 18.27 -2.09 -3.22
N TYR A 71 17.64 -2.22 -2.06
CA TYR A 71 17.78 -3.41 -1.19
C TYR A 71 16.83 -4.54 -1.65
N PRO A 72 17.33 -5.77 -1.86
CA PRO A 72 16.47 -6.91 -2.21
C PRO A 72 15.44 -7.21 -1.13
N ILE A 73 14.18 -7.43 -1.52
CA ILE A 73 13.07 -7.68 -0.59
C ILE A 73 13.34 -8.86 0.36
N GLY A 74 14.01 -9.91 -0.12
CA GLY A 74 14.36 -11.08 0.69
C GLY A 74 15.30 -10.73 1.84
N GLN A 75 16.24 -9.81 1.63
CA GLN A 75 17.14 -9.33 2.68
C GLN A 75 16.37 -8.50 3.72
N LEU A 76 15.52 -7.58 3.27
CA LEU A 76 14.69 -6.76 4.15
C LEU A 76 13.75 -7.62 5.01
N ALA A 77 13.08 -8.62 4.41
CA ALA A 77 12.16 -9.50 5.14
C ALA A 77 12.85 -10.45 6.14
N GLU A 78 14.15 -10.73 5.95
CA GLU A 78 14.91 -11.58 6.86
C GLU A 78 15.62 -10.80 7.96
N GLN A 79 16.13 -9.60 7.64
CA GLN A 79 17.11 -8.88 8.45
C GLN A 79 16.64 -7.51 8.96
N SER A 80 15.45 -7.05 8.54
CA SER A 80 14.87 -5.78 9.00
C SER A 80 13.53 -5.98 9.68
N SER A 81 13.02 -4.90 10.27
CA SER A 81 11.67 -4.77 10.81
C SER A 81 10.80 -3.90 9.90
N PHE A 82 9.48 -3.99 10.05
CA PHE A 82 8.57 -3.11 9.29
C PHE A 82 8.82 -1.62 9.56
N MET A 83 9.27 -1.26 10.76
CA MET A 83 9.59 0.13 11.10
C MET A 83 10.84 0.64 10.37
N GLU A 84 11.87 -0.19 10.21
CA GLU A 84 13.06 0.14 9.40
C GLU A 84 12.70 0.28 7.92
N VAL A 85 11.88 -0.63 7.38
CA VAL A 85 11.43 -0.56 5.98
C VAL A 85 10.54 0.65 5.73
N SER A 86 9.67 1.00 6.68
CA SER A 86 8.86 2.23 6.60
C SER A 86 9.73 3.48 6.60
N TYR A 87 10.78 3.52 7.45
CA TYR A 87 11.75 4.61 7.45
C TYR A 87 12.51 4.67 6.12
N LEU A 88 12.99 3.54 5.62
CA LEU A 88 13.71 3.42 4.35
C LEU A 88 12.89 3.98 3.18
N LEU A 89 11.62 3.58 3.07
CA LEU A 89 10.75 4.05 1.99
C LEU A 89 10.51 5.56 2.06
N LEU A 90 10.33 6.12 3.26
CA LEU A 90 10.12 7.56 3.45
C LEU A 90 11.39 8.40 3.25
N ASN A 91 12.54 7.92 3.71
CA ASN A 91 13.76 8.73 3.84
C ASN A 91 14.86 8.40 2.82
N GLY A 92 14.76 7.26 2.11
CA GLY A 92 15.71 6.86 1.08
C GLY A 92 16.77 5.87 1.54
N GLU A 93 17.15 5.90 2.82
CA GLU A 93 18.21 5.06 3.40
C GLU A 93 17.73 4.37 4.68
N LEU A 94 18.39 3.27 5.05
CA LEU A 94 18.12 2.58 6.32
C LEU A 94 18.52 3.48 7.50
N PRO A 95 17.73 3.49 8.59
CA PRO A 95 18.02 4.35 9.74
C PRO A 95 19.23 3.87 10.52
N SER A 96 20.01 4.81 11.07
CA SER A 96 20.84 4.54 12.24
C SER A 96 19.97 4.22 13.45
N LYS A 97 20.58 3.67 14.52
CA LYS A 97 19.85 3.33 15.74
C LYS A 97 19.08 4.53 16.33
N SER A 98 19.70 5.71 16.39
CA SER A 98 19.06 6.91 16.94
C SER A 98 17.86 7.35 16.09
N GLU A 99 17.99 7.29 14.77
CA GLU A 99 16.90 7.65 13.84
C GLU A 99 15.74 6.67 13.97
N LEU A 100 16.03 5.38 14.11
CA LEU A 100 15.01 4.35 14.31
C LEU A 100 14.29 4.52 15.66
N ASP A 101 15.03 4.81 16.73
CA ASP A 101 14.47 5.05 18.06
C ASP A 101 13.54 6.27 18.03
N ASP A 102 13.96 7.37 17.41
CA ASP A 102 13.16 8.60 17.26
C ASP A 102 11.92 8.39 16.37
N PHE A 103 12.08 7.68 15.26
CA PHE A 103 10.98 7.34 14.36
C PHE A 103 9.94 6.46 15.06
N SER A 104 10.38 5.38 15.70
CA SER A 104 9.52 4.45 16.43
C SER A 104 8.82 5.14 17.60
N PHE A 105 9.54 6.00 18.34
CA PHE A 105 8.94 6.82 19.39
C PHE A 105 7.86 7.72 18.82
N THR A 106 8.15 8.47 17.75
CA THR A 106 7.21 9.39 17.11
C THR A 106 5.94 8.66 16.65
N ILE A 107 6.07 7.50 16.02
CA ILE A 107 4.94 6.68 15.57
C ILE A 107 4.13 6.18 16.76
N SER A 108 4.77 5.65 17.82
CA SER A 108 4.08 5.17 19.04
C SER A 108 3.18 6.24 19.66
N ARG A 109 3.63 7.51 19.67
CA ARG A 109 2.89 8.64 20.25
C ARG A 109 1.66 9.07 19.43
N HIS A 110 1.49 8.57 18.22
CA HIS A 110 0.38 8.92 17.33
C HIS A 110 -0.61 7.77 17.07
N THR A 111 -0.43 6.63 17.72
CA THR A 111 -1.24 5.41 17.51
C THR A 111 -2.70 5.55 17.94
N MET A 112 -2.99 6.33 18.99
CA MET A 112 -4.35 6.57 19.46
C MET A 112 -5.16 7.41 18.46
N LEU A 113 -6.41 7.00 18.22
CA LEU A 113 -7.38 7.77 17.45
C LEU A 113 -8.06 8.82 18.34
N HIS A 114 -8.54 9.90 17.72
CA HIS A 114 -9.43 10.83 18.42
C HIS A 114 -10.72 10.09 18.85
N GLU A 115 -11.15 10.20 20.10
CA GLU A 115 -12.27 9.41 20.65
C GLU A 115 -13.57 9.53 19.84
N GLN A 116 -13.83 10.69 19.23
CA GLN A 116 -15.02 10.88 18.40
C GLN A 116 -15.04 9.99 17.14
N LEU A 117 -13.89 9.50 16.65
CA LEU A 117 -13.85 8.49 15.58
C LEU A 117 -14.46 7.16 16.03
N ARG A 118 -14.43 6.84 17.32
CA ARG A 118 -15.07 5.62 17.85
C ARG A 118 -16.58 5.63 17.60
N THR A 119 -17.23 6.79 17.69
CA THR A 119 -18.66 6.94 17.38
C THR A 119 -18.93 6.72 15.90
N PHE A 120 -18.00 7.08 15.01
CA PHE A 120 -18.15 6.87 13.58
C PHE A 120 -18.27 5.38 13.22
N TYR A 121 -17.58 4.48 13.95
CA TYR A 121 -17.75 3.03 13.76
C TYR A 121 -19.19 2.55 13.98
N GLN A 122 -19.92 3.18 14.91
CA GLN A 122 -21.31 2.81 15.22
C GLN A 122 -22.29 3.17 14.09
N GLY A 123 -21.87 3.99 13.12
CA GLY A 123 -22.64 4.29 11.92
C GLY A 123 -22.65 3.14 10.90
N PHE A 124 -21.72 2.19 10.98
CA PHE A 124 -21.70 1.02 10.10
C PHE A 124 -22.60 -0.09 10.63
N ARG A 125 -23.16 -0.90 9.73
CA ARG A 125 -23.79 -2.16 10.11
C ARG A 125 -22.74 -3.12 10.68
N ARG A 126 -23.14 -4.02 11.58
CA ARG A 126 -22.23 -5.02 12.19
C ARG A 126 -21.70 -6.05 11.18
N ASP A 127 -22.45 -6.30 10.12
CA ASP A 127 -22.08 -7.19 9.00
C ASP A 127 -21.36 -6.45 7.87
N ALA A 128 -20.93 -5.19 8.09
CA ALA A 128 -20.15 -4.46 7.11
C ALA A 128 -18.78 -5.12 6.91
N HIS A 129 -18.36 -5.24 5.65
CA HIS A 129 -17.04 -5.76 5.30
C HIS A 129 -15.94 -4.85 5.90
N PRO A 130 -14.89 -5.39 6.53
CA PRO A 130 -13.84 -4.57 7.15
C PRO A 130 -13.20 -3.55 6.21
N MET A 131 -13.01 -3.88 4.93
CA MET A 131 -12.49 -2.92 3.94
C MET A 131 -13.42 -1.73 3.68
N ALA A 132 -14.74 -1.90 3.77
CA ALA A 132 -15.69 -0.80 3.67
C ALA A 132 -15.56 0.16 4.86
N ILE A 133 -15.40 -0.40 6.06
CA ILE A 133 -15.15 0.36 7.28
C ILE A 133 -13.82 1.12 7.16
N MET A 134 -12.75 0.44 6.72
CA MET A 134 -11.43 1.06 6.50
C MET A 134 -11.52 2.25 5.54
N CYS A 135 -12.17 2.07 4.39
CA CYS A 135 -12.36 3.14 3.40
C CYS A 135 -13.09 4.35 4.00
N GLY A 136 -14.18 4.13 4.73
CA GLY A 136 -14.96 5.19 5.34
C GLY A 136 -14.21 5.91 6.47
N VAL A 137 -13.57 5.16 7.38
CA VAL A 137 -12.87 5.73 8.54
C VAL A 137 -11.63 6.51 8.11
N VAL A 138 -10.82 5.95 7.20
CA VAL A 138 -9.61 6.63 6.70
C VAL A 138 -9.97 7.90 5.93
N GLY A 139 -11.03 7.87 5.10
CA GLY A 139 -11.54 9.07 4.44
C GLY A 139 -12.04 10.13 5.42
N ALA A 140 -12.63 9.72 6.55
CA ALA A 140 -13.08 10.63 7.59
C ALA A 140 -11.94 11.28 8.39
N LEU A 141 -10.72 10.72 8.39
CA LEU A 141 -9.57 11.28 9.13
C LEU A 141 -9.28 12.74 8.75
N SER A 142 -9.50 13.12 7.49
CA SER A 142 -9.26 14.51 7.04
C SER A 142 -10.13 15.53 7.77
N ALA A 143 -11.30 15.12 8.31
CA ALA A 143 -12.17 15.99 9.10
C ALA A 143 -11.66 16.20 10.55
N PHE A 144 -10.79 15.30 11.05
CA PHE A 144 -10.24 15.38 12.40
C PHE A 144 -8.81 15.94 12.43
N TYR A 145 -8.06 15.80 11.33
CA TYR A 145 -6.64 16.15 11.23
C TYR A 145 -6.39 17.24 10.18
N HIS A 146 -7.22 18.28 10.21
CA HIS A 146 -7.18 19.43 9.28
C HIS A 146 -5.95 20.35 9.47
N ASP A 147 -5.16 20.13 10.53
CA ASP A 147 -3.88 20.79 10.82
C ASP A 147 -2.71 20.23 9.98
N SER A 148 -2.95 19.21 9.15
CA SER A 148 -1.92 18.52 8.37
C SER A 148 -2.37 18.20 6.93
N THR A 149 -3.14 19.11 6.32
CA THR A 149 -3.72 18.91 4.98
C THR A 149 -3.07 19.75 3.89
N ASP A 150 -2.21 20.73 4.22
CA ASP A 150 -1.47 21.48 3.21
C ASP A 150 -0.35 20.63 2.63
N ILE A 151 -0.53 20.23 1.36
CA ILE A 151 0.44 19.41 0.66
C ILE A 151 1.66 20.18 0.18
N ALA A 152 1.65 21.53 0.21
CA ALA A 152 2.82 22.34 -0.15
C ALA A 152 3.83 22.41 1.02
N ASP A 153 3.36 22.29 2.26
CA ASP A 153 4.16 22.33 3.48
C ASP A 153 4.85 20.97 3.77
N PRO A 154 6.20 20.89 3.73
CA PRO A 154 6.93 19.66 4.01
C PRO A 154 6.67 19.05 5.39
N GLU A 155 6.48 19.88 6.42
CA GLU A 155 6.25 19.40 7.79
C GLU A 155 4.86 18.80 7.93
N GLN A 156 3.85 19.42 7.32
CA GLN A 156 2.50 18.84 7.30
C GLN A 156 2.45 17.52 6.53
N ARG A 157 3.17 17.39 5.40
CA ARG A 157 3.31 16.11 4.69
C ARG A 157 3.94 15.03 5.56
N LYS A 158 4.99 15.37 6.32
CA LYS A 158 5.65 14.46 7.26
C LYS A 158 4.70 14.03 8.39
N ILE A 159 4.01 14.98 9.01
CA ILE A 159 3.04 14.73 10.09
C ILE A 159 1.90 13.83 9.59
N ALA A 160 1.33 14.11 8.41
CA ALA A 160 0.27 13.30 7.82
C ALA A 160 0.75 11.86 7.55
N SER A 161 1.94 11.70 6.99
CA SER A 161 2.55 10.39 6.71
C SER A 161 2.75 9.57 8.00
N HIS A 162 3.33 10.20 9.03
CA HIS A 162 3.52 9.57 10.34
C HIS A 162 2.19 9.19 11.00
N ARG A 163 1.18 10.07 10.93
CA ARG A 163 -0.16 9.78 11.45
C ARG A 163 -0.82 8.61 10.74
N LEU A 164 -0.69 8.53 9.41
CA LEU A 164 -1.24 7.42 8.62
C LEU A 164 -0.59 6.09 9.04
N ILE A 165 0.74 6.03 9.11
CA ILE A 165 1.47 4.84 9.57
C ILE A 165 1.03 4.48 11.00
N ALA A 166 1.05 5.42 11.93
CA ALA A 166 0.72 5.16 13.32
C ALA A 166 -0.72 4.68 13.55
N LYS A 167 -1.69 5.22 12.79
CA LYS A 167 -3.12 5.01 13.03
C LYS A 167 -3.70 3.84 12.25
N MET A 168 -3.09 3.44 11.13
CA MET A 168 -3.63 2.38 10.28
C MET A 168 -3.86 1.06 11.03
N PRO A 169 -2.93 0.56 11.88
CA PRO A 169 -3.15 -0.66 12.65
C PRO A 169 -4.31 -0.54 13.64
N THR A 170 -4.43 0.61 14.30
CA THR A 170 -5.52 0.88 15.25
C THR A 170 -6.87 0.86 14.54
N ILE A 171 -6.97 1.47 13.36
CA ILE A 171 -8.19 1.48 12.54
C ILE A 171 -8.54 0.05 12.08
N ALA A 172 -7.56 -0.70 11.56
CA ALA A 172 -7.77 -2.07 11.10
C ALA A 172 -8.21 -3.01 12.23
N ALA A 173 -7.57 -2.93 13.40
CA ALA A 173 -7.94 -3.73 14.56
C ALA A 173 -9.36 -3.38 15.07
N MET A 174 -9.72 -2.09 15.09
CA MET A 174 -11.08 -1.66 15.43
C MET A 174 -12.12 -2.16 14.43
N ALA A 175 -11.82 -2.16 13.13
CA ALA A 175 -12.72 -2.71 12.10
C ALA A 175 -12.99 -4.20 12.33
N PHE A 176 -11.95 -4.99 12.64
CA PHE A 176 -12.10 -6.40 13.00
C PHE A 176 -12.94 -6.58 14.28
N LYS A 177 -12.58 -5.90 15.38
CA LYS A 177 -13.32 -5.94 16.65
C LYS A 177 -14.79 -5.56 16.47
N TYR A 178 -15.06 -4.57 15.63
CA TYR A 178 -16.41 -4.13 15.33
C TYR A 178 -17.24 -5.23 14.66
N ALA A 179 -16.66 -5.90 13.65
CA ALA A 179 -17.29 -6.98 12.92
C ALA A 179 -17.60 -8.20 13.82
N VAL A 180 -16.69 -8.56 14.74
CA VAL A 180 -16.90 -9.70 15.67
C VAL A 180 -17.63 -9.33 16.96
N GLY A 181 -18.06 -8.07 17.14
CA GLY A 181 -18.85 -7.62 18.29
C GLY A 181 -18.06 -7.49 19.60
N GLN A 182 -16.73 -7.39 19.55
CA GLN A 182 -15.86 -7.27 20.72
C GLN A 182 -15.50 -5.81 21.03
N PRO A 183 -15.12 -5.47 22.28
CA PRO A 183 -14.68 -4.12 22.62
C PRO A 183 -13.35 -3.78 21.94
N PHE A 184 -13.15 -2.50 21.63
CA PHE A 184 -11.88 -2.01 21.13
C PHE A 184 -10.83 -2.01 22.23
N LEU A 185 -9.62 -2.47 21.91
CA LEU A 185 -8.46 -2.32 22.76
C LEU A 185 -7.63 -1.13 22.30
N TYR A 186 -7.13 -0.36 23.25
CA TYR A 186 -6.22 0.75 22.96
C TYR A 186 -4.80 0.24 22.65
N PRO A 187 -4.02 1.01 21.87
CA PRO A 187 -2.60 0.78 21.67
C PRO A 187 -1.83 0.69 22.99
N ASP A 188 -0.82 -0.17 23.05
CA ASP A 188 0.12 -0.31 24.15
C ASP A 188 1.54 0.06 23.68
N ASN A 189 2.10 1.12 24.25
CA ASN A 189 3.41 1.66 23.86
C ASN A 189 4.59 0.79 24.32
N SER A 190 4.36 -0.24 25.13
CA SER A 190 5.41 -1.20 25.52
C SER A 190 5.65 -2.29 24.47
N LEU A 191 4.74 -2.43 23.49
CA LEU A 191 4.81 -3.44 22.45
C LEU A 191 5.43 -2.89 21.16
N SER A 192 5.97 -3.80 20.33
CA SER A 192 6.38 -3.48 18.97
C SER A 192 5.17 -3.07 18.11
N TYR A 193 5.42 -2.54 16.91
CA TYR A 193 4.36 -2.15 15.98
C TYR A 193 3.40 -3.32 15.65
N THR A 194 3.96 -4.51 15.36
CA THR A 194 3.17 -5.70 15.01
C THR A 194 2.62 -6.43 16.24
N GLY A 195 3.37 -6.48 17.34
CA GLY A 195 2.89 -7.00 18.61
C GLY A 195 1.68 -6.22 19.13
N ASN A 196 1.72 -4.88 19.01
CA ASN A 196 0.60 -4.00 19.34
C ASN A 196 -0.61 -4.26 18.42
N PHE A 197 -0.39 -4.41 17.11
CA PHE A 197 -1.47 -4.76 16.18
C PHE A 197 -2.14 -6.10 16.52
N LEU A 198 -1.36 -7.14 16.82
CA LEU A 198 -1.86 -8.45 17.25
C LEU A 198 -2.69 -8.34 18.53
N ARG A 199 -2.18 -7.64 19.54
CA ARG A 199 -2.91 -7.41 20.80
C ARG A 199 -4.23 -6.68 20.55
N MET A 200 -4.22 -5.59 19.78
CA MET A 200 -5.43 -4.82 19.50
C MET A 200 -6.47 -5.64 18.72
N THR A 201 -6.02 -6.53 17.84
CA THR A 201 -6.89 -7.35 16.99
C THR A 201 -7.48 -8.53 17.75
N PHE A 202 -6.68 -9.26 18.52
CA PHE A 202 -7.07 -10.56 19.09
C PHE A 202 -7.29 -10.55 20.61
N GLY A 203 -6.67 -9.63 21.35
CA GLY A 203 -6.82 -9.53 22.80
C GLY A 203 -8.24 -9.15 23.24
N VAL A 204 -8.61 -9.53 24.47
CA VAL A 204 -9.89 -9.15 25.09
C VAL A 204 -9.66 -8.66 26.52
N PRO A 205 -10.58 -7.88 27.12
CA PRO A 205 -10.41 -7.42 28.50
C PRO A 205 -10.52 -8.52 29.56
N ALA A 206 -11.00 -9.70 29.20
CA ALA A 206 -11.25 -10.79 30.14
C ALA A 206 -9.96 -11.49 30.62
N GLU A 207 -8.85 -11.34 29.89
CA GLU A 207 -7.57 -11.96 30.23
C GLU A 207 -6.39 -11.24 29.57
N PRO A 208 -5.16 -11.35 30.11
CA PRO A 208 -3.97 -10.84 29.44
C PRO A 208 -3.73 -11.53 28.09
N TYR A 209 -3.47 -10.74 27.06
CA TYR A 209 -3.06 -11.26 25.75
C TYR A 209 -1.54 -11.46 25.70
N GLU A 210 -1.09 -12.68 25.43
CA GLU A 210 0.32 -12.99 25.24
C GLU A 210 0.69 -12.93 23.75
N VAL A 211 1.66 -12.09 23.41
CA VAL A 211 2.19 -12.00 22.03
C VAL A 211 3.15 -13.16 21.81
N VAL A 212 2.78 -14.11 20.97
CA VAL A 212 3.64 -15.25 20.60
C VAL A 212 4.75 -14.77 19.64
N PRO A 213 6.05 -14.87 20.00
CA PRO A 213 7.13 -14.29 19.20
C PRO A 213 7.19 -14.79 17.75
N ALA A 214 6.86 -16.06 17.52
CA ALA A 214 6.81 -16.63 16.16
C ALA A 214 5.71 -16.00 15.29
N VAL A 215 4.55 -15.68 15.89
CA VAL A 215 3.41 -15.05 15.20
C VAL A 215 3.70 -13.57 14.94
N GLU A 216 4.31 -12.88 15.91
CA GLU A 216 4.76 -11.50 15.75
C GLU A 216 5.77 -11.35 14.61
N LYS A 217 6.78 -12.24 14.56
CA LYS A 217 7.77 -12.26 13.48
C LYS A 217 7.14 -12.55 12.11
N ALA A 218 6.13 -13.43 12.06
CA ALA A 218 5.39 -13.68 10.82
C ALA A 218 4.57 -12.45 10.39
N MET A 219 3.92 -11.76 11.33
CA MET A 219 3.17 -10.54 11.05
C MET A 219 4.07 -9.40 10.54
N ASP A 220 5.23 -9.21 11.17
CA ASP A 220 6.22 -8.21 10.75
C ASP A 220 6.70 -8.46 9.32
N ARG A 221 6.98 -9.73 8.97
CA ARG A 221 7.30 -10.12 7.60
C ARG A 221 6.16 -9.88 6.63
N ILE A 222 4.91 -10.19 7.00
CA ILE A 222 3.75 -9.91 6.16
C ILE A 222 3.69 -8.41 5.85
N PHE A 223 3.90 -7.55 6.85
CA PHE A 223 3.90 -6.11 6.64
C PHE A 223 5.04 -5.64 5.74
N ILE A 224 6.26 -6.16 5.92
CA ILE A 224 7.41 -5.84 5.05
C ILE A 224 7.12 -6.25 3.59
N LEU A 225 6.62 -7.47 3.37
CA LEU A 225 6.36 -8.01 2.04
C LEU A 225 5.21 -7.29 1.30
N HIS A 226 4.40 -6.49 1.99
CA HIS A 226 3.30 -5.72 1.42
C HIS A 226 3.52 -4.20 1.57
N ALA A 227 4.73 -3.75 1.92
CA ALA A 227 5.00 -2.35 2.21
C ALA A 227 4.87 -1.44 0.98
N ASP A 228 5.38 -1.89 -0.17
CA ASP A 228 5.23 -1.21 -1.46
C ASP A 228 5.36 -2.21 -2.62
N HIS A 229 4.78 -1.89 -3.77
CA HIS A 229 4.86 -2.73 -4.97
C HIS A 229 4.76 -1.89 -6.25
N GLU A 230 5.58 -0.83 -6.33
CA GLU A 230 5.75 0.01 -7.52
C GLU A 230 4.43 0.67 -7.99
N GLN A 231 4.23 0.89 -9.30
CA GLN A 231 3.08 1.60 -9.90
C GLN A 231 1.87 0.68 -10.13
N ASN A 232 1.49 -0.10 -9.12
CA ASN A 232 0.26 -0.87 -9.14
C ASN A 232 -0.99 0.03 -9.11
N ALA A 233 -2.17 -0.56 -9.36
CA ALA A 233 -3.43 0.17 -9.49
C ALA A 233 -3.75 1.09 -8.29
N SER A 234 -3.54 0.64 -7.06
CA SER A 234 -3.78 1.47 -5.86
C SER A 234 -2.77 2.59 -5.71
N THR A 235 -1.47 2.34 -5.97
CA THR A 235 -0.45 3.39 -5.93
C THR A 235 -0.72 4.46 -6.99
N SER A 236 -1.08 4.05 -8.21
CA SER A 236 -1.47 4.96 -9.30
C SER A 236 -2.72 5.76 -8.96
N THR A 237 -3.69 5.17 -8.26
CA THR A 237 -4.87 5.88 -7.75
C THR A 237 -4.49 6.94 -6.71
N VAL A 238 -3.62 6.60 -5.76
CA VAL A 238 -3.12 7.55 -4.73
C VAL A 238 -2.40 8.72 -5.40
N ARG A 239 -1.52 8.45 -6.38
CA ARG A 239 -0.80 9.48 -7.14
C ARG A 239 -1.73 10.38 -7.92
N LEU A 240 -2.70 9.80 -8.62
CA LEU A 240 -3.66 10.55 -9.44
C LEU A 240 -4.54 11.45 -8.57
N ALA A 241 -5.08 10.93 -7.46
CA ALA A 241 -5.84 11.72 -6.49
C ALA A 241 -4.98 12.84 -5.89
N GLY A 242 -3.74 12.54 -5.50
CA GLY A 242 -2.82 13.51 -4.95
C GLY A 242 -2.46 14.64 -5.91
N SER A 243 -2.36 14.36 -7.21
CA SER A 243 -2.03 15.36 -8.24
C SER A 243 -3.05 16.49 -8.39
N SER A 244 -4.30 16.28 -7.94
CA SER A 244 -5.32 17.33 -7.92
C SER A 244 -5.26 18.23 -6.68
N GLY A 245 -4.29 17.99 -5.78
CA GLY A 245 -4.19 18.68 -4.50
C GLY A 245 -5.05 18.09 -3.38
N ALA A 246 -5.55 16.86 -3.53
CA ALA A 246 -6.32 16.20 -2.49
C ALA A 246 -5.47 15.94 -1.23
N ASN A 247 -6.09 16.02 -0.05
CA ASN A 247 -5.38 15.80 1.20
C ASN A 247 -4.88 14.33 1.31
N PRO A 248 -3.78 14.07 2.05
CA PRO A 248 -3.17 12.73 2.10
C PRO A 248 -4.11 11.63 2.59
N PHE A 249 -4.98 11.91 3.57
CA PHE A 249 -5.92 10.91 4.11
C PHE A 249 -6.94 10.47 3.06
N ALA A 250 -7.50 11.41 2.30
CA ALA A 250 -8.40 11.11 1.19
C ALA A 250 -7.70 10.33 0.07
N CYS A 251 -6.44 10.65 -0.23
CA CYS A 251 -5.65 9.89 -1.21
C CYS A 251 -5.46 8.43 -0.77
N ILE A 252 -5.12 8.20 0.50
CA ILE A 252 -5.00 6.83 1.04
C ILE A 252 -6.36 6.11 1.06
N ALA A 253 -7.46 6.80 1.36
CA ALA A 253 -8.80 6.21 1.27
C ALA A 253 -9.12 5.75 -0.17
N ALA A 254 -8.76 6.54 -1.19
CA ALA A 254 -8.89 6.16 -2.58
C ALA A 254 -8.01 4.94 -2.93
N GLY A 255 -6.78 4.89 -2.41
CA GLY A 255 -5.90 3.73 -2.51
C GLY A 255 -6.51 2.46 -1.90
N ILE A 256 -7.12 2.55 -0.71
CA ILE A 256 -7.82 1.45 -0.04
C ILE A 256 -9.01 0.98 -0.87
N ALA A 257 -9.80 1.91 -1.41
CA ALA A 257 -10.93 1.57 -2.27
C ALA A 257 -10.48 0.81 -3.53
N CYS A 258 -9.39 1.24 -4.16
CA CYS A 258 -8.79 0.56 -5.31
C CYS A 258 -8.23 -0.82 -4.93
N LEU A 259 -7.53 -0.91 -3.80
CA LEU A 259 -6.97 -2.16 -3.28
C LEU A 259 -8.06 -3.19 -2.94
N TRP A 260 -9.24 -2.76 -2.50
CA TRP A 260 -10.35 -3.65 -2.20
C TRP A 260 -10.94 -4.33 -3.45
N GLY A 261 -10.65 -3.83 -4.66
CA GLY A 261 -11.08 -4.47 -5.90
C GLY A 261 -10.62 -5.95 -5.95
N PRO A 262 -11.48 -6.89 -6.38
CA PRO A 262 -11.18 -8.32 -6.37
C PRO A 262 -9.98 -8.70 -7.26
N ALA A 263 -9.76 -7.94 -8.35
CA ALA A 263 -8.63 -8.12 -9.26
C ALA A 263 -7.31 -7.48 -8.75
N HIS A 264 -7.31 -6.88 -7.56
CA HIS A 264 -6.13 -6.27 -6.94
C HIS A 264 -5.89 -6.91 -5.56
N GLY A 265 -6.08 -6.19 -4.46
CA GLY A 265 -5.82 -6.71 -3.11
C GLY A 265 -6.83 -7.74 -2.61
N GLY A 266 -8.02 -7.84 -3.24
CA GLY A 266 -9.00 -8.88 -2.93
C GLY A 266 -8.57 -10.30 -3.35
N ALA A 267 -7.49 -10.44 -4.13
CA ALA A 267 -7.00 -11.72 -4.61
C ALA A 267 -6.61 -12.68 -3.47
N ASN A 268 -6.05 -12.16 -2.36
CA ASN A 268 -5.65 -12.97 -1.21
C ASN A 268 -6.87 -13.63 -0.53
N GLU A 269 -7.97 -12.89 -0.42
CA GLU A 269 -9.23 -13.42 0.10
C GLU A 269 -9.84 -14.42 -0.88
N ALA A 270 -9.83 -14.12 -2.18
CA ALA A 270 -10.31 -15.03 -3.21
C ALA A 270 -9.55 -16.38 -3.20
N ALA A 271 -8.22 -16.34 -3.04
CA ALA A 271 -7.40 -17.54 -2.92
C ALA A 271 -7.77 -18.38 -1.69
N LEU A 272 -8.00 -17.76 -0.53
CA LEU A 272 -8.43 -18.47 0.67
C LEU A 272 -9.84 -19.06 0.53
N ASN A 273 -10.75 -18.34 -0.13
CA ASN A 273 -12.09 -18.84 -0.40
C ASN A 273 -12.06 -20.02 -1.38
N MET A 274 -11.23 -19.96 -2.42
CA MET A 274 -10.98 -21.09 -3.33
C MET A 274 -10.43 -22.31 -2.58
N LEU A 275 -9.45 -22.14 -1.68
CA LEU A 275 -8.92 -23.24 -0.88
C LEU A 275 -9.98 -23.86 0.06
N ARG A 276 -10.86 -23.04 0.64
CA ARG A 276 -11.99 -23.53 1.45
C ARG A 276 -13.01 -24.29 0.61
N GLU A 277 -13.26 -23.84 -0.62
CA GLU A 277 -14.17 -24.48 -1.56
C GLU A 277 -13.63 -25.85 -2.03
N ILE A 278 -12.33 -25.90 -2.38
CA ILE A 278 -11.62 -27.15 -2.68
C ILE A 278 -11.72 -28.09 -1.47
N GLY A 279 -11.45 -27.59 -0.27
CA GLY A 279 -11.57 -28.34 0.98
C GLY A 279 -10.43 -29.35 1.18
N THR A 280 -10.41 -30.44 0.42
CA THR A 280 -9.50 -31.58 0.62
C THR A 280 -8.57 -31.83 -0.57
N PRO A 281 -7.34 -32.36 -0.35
CA PRO A 281 -6.35 -32.55 -1.42
C PRO A 281 -6.81 -33.43 -2.59
N ASP A 282 -7.73 -34.37 -2.37
CA ASP A 282 -8.29 -35.25 -3.41
C ASP A 282 -9.12 -34.51 -4.46
N LYS A 283 -9.63 -33.32 -4.12
CA LYS A 283 -10.39 -32.46 -5.05
C LYS A 283 -9.51 -31.56 -5.91
N ILE A 284 -8.21 -31.45 -5.62
CA ILE A 284 -7.28 -30.59 -6.36
C ILE A 284 -7.29 -30.89 -7.87
N PRO A 285 -7.21 -32.15 -8.34
CA PRO A 285 -7.21 -32.44 -9.78
C PRO A 285 -8.46 -31.90 -10.48
N HIS A 286 -9.64 -32.02 -9.86
CA HIS A 286 -10.90 -31.52 -10.41
C HIS A 286 -10.89 -30.00 -10.60
N TYR A 287 -10.43 -29.24 -9.60
CA TYR A 287 -10.35 -27.77 -9.71
C TYR A 287 -9.28 -27.31 -10.71
N ILE A 288 -8.19 -28.07 -10.88
CA ILE A 288 -7.19 -27.80 -11.93
C ILE A 288 -7.80 -28.02 -13.33
N GLU A 289 -8.61 -29.06 -13.51
CA GLU A 289 -9.31 -29.30 -14.78
C GLU A 289 -10.29 -28.17 -15.10
N ARG A 290 -11.09 -27.74 -14.10
CA ARG A 290 -11.99 -26.59 -14.24
C ARG A 290 -11.25 -25.32 -14.66
N ALA A 291 -10.15 -24.98 -13.97
CA ALA A 291 -9.37 -23.78 -14.28
C ALA A 291 -8.69 -23.80 -15.67
N LYS A 292 -8.51 -24.98 -16.28
CA LYS A 292 -7.96 -25.14 -17.64
C LYS A 292 -9.04 -25.10 -18.72
N ASP A 293 -10.29 -25.39 -18.38
CA ASP A 293 -11.38 -25.33 -19.33
C ASP A 293 -11.84 -23.88 -19.52
N LYS A 294 -11.57 -23.34 -20.72
CA LYS A 294 -11.97 -21.97 -21.09
C LYS A 294 -13.50 -21.78 -21.13
N ASN A 295 -14.27 -22.86 -21.04
CA ASN A 295 -15.73 -22.84 -21.00
C ASN A 295 -16.30 -23.09 -19.60
N ASP A 296 -15.47 -23.40 -18.59
CA ASP A 296 -15.90 -23.43 -17.20
C ASP A 296 -16.05 -21.97 -16.72
N PRO A 297 -17.25 -21.58 -16.24
CA PRO A 297 -17.59 -20.20 -15.92
C PRO A 297 -16.86 -19.63 -14.69
#